data_AF-A0A7Y5DAF6-F1
#
_entry.id   AF-A0A7Y5DAF6-F1
#
_cell.length_a   1.000
_cell.length_b   1.000
_cell.length_c   1.000
_cell.angle_alpha   90.00
_cell.angle_beta   90.00
_cell.angle_gamma   90.00
#
_symmetry.space_group_name_H-M   'P 1'
#
loop_
_entity.id
_entity.type
_entity.pdbx_description
1 polymer ?
#
loop_
_entity_poly.entity_id
_entity_poly.type
_entity_poly.pdbx_seq_one_letter_code
_entity_poly.pdbx_strand_id
1 'polypeptide(L)'
;MRKLILAAVVFITGNVAAQNNTASNLIEGGKTLVELVRVFKSPKNNMPQQNMVEKKDSCSIKNISDLCIKNNTAKTLLVSLYKRNGNGYDAGVLLMRVLPKNQEYFYELKSGIYKMKLETEEAEIKKVFREGEIKLNACENLVKDIRNE
;
A
#
# COMPACT_ATOMS: atom_id res chain seq x y z
N MET A 1 21.87 -64.30 28.35
CA MET A 1 22.43 -62.94 28.24
C MET A 1 23.85 -62.87 28.83
N ARG A 2 24.84 -63.52 28.19
CA ARG A 2 26.28 -63.44 28.56
C ARG A 2 27.23 -63.65 27.36
N LYS A 3 26.70 -63.69 26.13
CA LYS A 3 27.47 -63.91 24.89
C LYS A 3 27.44 -62.71 23.93
N LEU A 4 27.03 -61.53 24.40
CA LEU A 4 26.98 -60.29 23.60
C LEU A 4 27.92 -59.19 24.12
N ILE A 5 28.82 -59.51 25.07
CA ILE A 5 29.79 -58.54 25.62
C ILE A 5 31.21 -58.78 25.06
N LEU A 6 31.43 -59.88 24.32
CA LEU A 6 32.76 -60.19 23.78
C LEU A 6 33.05 -59.59 22.38
N ALA A 7 32.04 -59.04 21.69
CA ALA A 7 32.21 -58.47 20.35
C ALA A 7 32.54 -56.96 20.36
N ALA A 8 32.38 -56.28 21.49
CA ALA A 8 32.64 -54.83 21.60
C ALA A 8 34.10 -54.48 21.96
N VAL A 9 34.93 -55.47 22.33
CA VAL A 9 36.32 -55.25 22.77
C VAL A 9 37.33 -55.40 21.62
N VAL A 10 36.95 -55.98 20.49
CA VAL A 10 37.86 -56.19 19.34
C VAL A 10 38.00 -54.96 18.43
N PHE A 11 37.17 -53.92 18.60
CA PHE A 11 37.23 -52.70 17.78
C PHE A 11 38.01 -51.53 18.39
N ILE A 12 38.64 -51.68 19.56
CA ILE A 12 39.30 -50.54 20.26
C ILE A 12 40.84 -50.54 20.11
N THR A 13 41.45 -51.56 19.52
CA THR A 13 42.92 -51.65 19.38
C THR A 13 43.38 -51.63 17.92
N GLY A 14 42.97 -50.59 17.19
CA GLY A 14 43.38 -50.31 15.82
C GLY A 14 43.95 -48.90 15.68
N ASN A 15 45.04 -48.64 16.40
CA ASN A 15 46.06 -47.62 16.13
C ASN A 15 45.61 -46.16 15.93
N VAL A 16 45.83 -45.42 17.02
CA VAL A 16 46.26 -44.03 17.07
C VAL A 16 47.20 -43.69 15.90
N ALA A 17 46.75 -42.78 15.04
CA ALA A 17 47.58 -41.84 14.31
C ALA A 17 46.92 -40.45 14.36
N ALA A 18 46.74 -39.94 15.58
CA ALA A 18 46.50 -38.53 15.79
C ALA A 18 47.86 -37.81 15.73
N GLN A 19 48.16 -37.13 14.61
CA GLN A 19 49.07 -35.98 14.46
C GLN A 19 49.54 -35.88 13.00
N ASN A 20 48.84 -35.09 12.17
CA ASN A 20 49.49 -34.21 11.16
C ASN A 20 48.56 -33.38 10.24
N ASN A 21 47.31 -33.10 10.61
CA ASN A 21 46.43 -32.25 9.76
C ASN A 21 45.77 -31.07 10.50
N THR A 22 46.38 -30.63 11.61
CA THR A 22 45.92 -29.46 12.37
C THR A 22 46.65 -28.16 12.02
N ALA A 23 47.64 -28.15 11.12
CA ALA A 23 48.33 -26.92 10.73
C ALA A 23 47.70 -26.22 9.51
N SER A 24 47.17 -26.96 8.54
CA SER A 24 46.54 -26.39 7.33
C SER A 24 45.14 -25.83 7.60
N ASN A 25 44.31 -26.57 8.35
CA ASN A 25 42.94 -26.16 8.67
C ASN A 25 42.86 -24.95 9.63
N LEU A 26 43.85 -24.74 10.49
CA LEU A 26 43.92 -23.57 11.38
C LEU A 26 44.26 -22.27 10.63
N ILE A 27 45.06 -22.35 9.56
CA ILE A 27 45.43 -21.21 8.72
C ILE A 27 44.25 -20.78 7.83
N GLU A 28 43.43 -21.74 7.39
CA GLU A 28 42.26 -21.51 6.55
C GLU A 28 41.04 -21.01 7.35
N GLY A 29 40.85 -21.51 8.58
CA GLY A 29 39.85 -20.99 9.53
C GLY A 29 40.16 -19.57 10.03
N GLY A 30 41.44 -19.20 10.14
CA GLY A 30 41.85 -17.84 10.49
C GLY A 30 41.55 -16.82 9.40
N LYS A 31 41.75 -17.18 8.12
CA LYS A 31 41.42 -16.32 6.98
C LYS A 31 39.93 -16.02 6.89
N THR A 32 39.08 -17.02 7.10
CA THR A 32 37.63 -16.87 7.06
C THR A 32 37.08 -16.01 8.20
N LEU A 33 37.65 -16.09 9.41
CA LEU A 33 37.29 -15.20 10.53
C LEU A 33 37.70 -13.74 10.30
N VAL A 34 38.88 -13.51 9.71
CA VAL A 34 39.34 -12.13 9.39
C VAL A 34 38.51 -11.52 8.27
N GLU A 35 38.05 -12.31 7.29
CA GLU A 35 37.09 -11.86 6.28
C GLU A 35 35.73 -11.52 6.88
N LEU A 36 35.19 -12.34 7.80
CA LEU A 36 33.93 -12.04 8.48
C LEU A 36 34.00 -10.72 9.27
N VAL A 37 35.09 -10.48 10.01
CA VAL A 37 35.26 -9.24 10.78
C VAL A 37 35.48 -8.02 9.86
N ARG A 38 36.13 -8.19 8.69
CA ARG A 38 36.23 -7.12 7.67
C ARG A 38 34.87 -6.74 7.10
N VAL A 39 33.96 -7.69 6.93
CA VAL A 39 32.58 -7.42 6.46
C VAL A 39 31.80 -6.59 7.49
N PHE A 40 32.04 -6.76 8.80
CA PHE A 40 31.38 -5.97 9.84
C PHE A 40 32.01 -4.59 10.12
N LYS A 41 33.29 -4.37 9.78
CA LYS A 41 34.01 -3.11 10.04
C LYS A 41 34.22 -2.21 8.82
N SER A 42 33.71 -2.58 7.64
CA SER A 42 33.79 -1.71 6.47
C SER A 42 32.68 -0.66 6.54
N PRO A 43 33.00 0.65 6.58
CA PRO A 43 31.98 1.68 6.46
C PRO A 43 31.35 1.54 5.07
N LYS A 44 30.03 1.51 5.02
CA LYS A 44 29.22 1.48 3.79
C LYS A 44 29.47 2.74 2.96
N ASN A 45 30.60 2.81 2.26
CA ASN A 45 30.82 3.74 1.17
C ASN A 45 30.96 2.89 -0.09
N ASN A 46 30.01 3.08 -1.02
CA ASN A 46 29.88 2.39 -2.30
C ASN A 46 28.96 1.15 -2.32
N MET A 47 27.78 1.25 -1.68
CA MET A 47 26.63 0.65 -2.36
C MET A 47 26.37 1.51 -3.61
N PRO A 48 26.27 0.94 -4.83
CA PRO A 48 25.63 1.68 -5.91
C PRO A 48 24.26 2.07 -5.36
N GLN A 49 23.89 3.35 -5.47
CA GLN A 49 22.53 3.78 -5.22
C GLN A 49 21.63 2.83 -6.01
N GLN A 50 21.00 1.87 -5.32
CA GLN A 50 19.79 1.29 -5.85
C GLN A 50 18.94 2.52 -6.11
N ASN A 51 18.59 2.74 -7.38
CA ASN A 51 17.53 3.67 -7.72
C ASN A 51 16.39 3.30 -6.78
N MET A 52 16.18 4.10 -5.75
CA MET A 52 14.97 4.02 -4.95
C MET A 52 13.91 4.27 -6.00
N VAL A 53 13.25 3.21 -6.45
CA VAL A 53 12.00 3.37 -7.16
C VAL A 53 11.14 4.07 -6.14
N GLU A 54 11.01 5.40 -6.29
CA GLU A 54 10.07 6.19 -5.52
C GLU A 54 8.80 5.36 -5.48
N LYS A 55 8.32 5.06 -4.27
CA LYS A 55 7.01 4.45 -4.10
C LYS A 55 6.02 5.44 -4.69
N LYS A 56 5.76 5.34 -5.99
CA LYS A 56 4.76 6.15 -6.68
C LYS A 56 3.48 5.94 -5.91
N ASP A 57 2.93 7.03 -5.37
CA ASP A 57 1.72 6.96 -4.57
C ASP A 57 0.67 6.20 -5.36
N SER A 58 0.06 5.18 -4.73
CA SER A 58 -0.89 4.27 -5.40
C SER A 58 -2.03 5.04 -6.07
N CYS A 59 -2.35 6.25 -5.60
CA CYS A 59 -3.39 7.10 -6.18
C CYS A 59 -3.02 7.65 -7.57
N SER A 60 -1.74 7.95 -7.80
CA SER A 60 -1.24 8.50 -9.07
C SER A 60 -1.22 7.43 -10.15
N ILE A 61 -0.82 6.21 -9.79
CA ILE A 61 -0.81 5.05 -10.67
C ILE A 61 -2.24 4.61 -11.00
N LYS A 62 -3.11 4.53 -9.99
CA LYS A 62 -4.51 4.08 -10.17
C LYS A 62 -5.42 5.19 -10.72
N ASN A 63 -4.91 6.42 -10.79
CA ASN A 63 -5.61 7.62 -11.23
C ASN A 63 -6.91 7.84 -10.46
N ILE A 64 -6.84 7.78 -9.13
CA ILE A 64 -7.99 7.88 -8.21
C ILE A 64 -7.96 9.18 -7.37
N SER A 65 -9.13 9.60 -6.92
CA SER A 65 -9.41 10.82 -6.15
C SER A 65 -10.61 10.58 -5.22
N ASP A 66 -10.65 11.30 -4.10
CA ASP A 66 -11.80 11.28 -3.21
C ASP A 66 -12.54 12.61 -3.24
N LEU A 67 -13.86 12.56 -3.10
CA LEU A 67 -14.74 13.74 -3.05
C LEU A 67 -15.58 13.71 -1.78
N CYS A 68 -15.39 14.71 -0.93
CA CYS A 68 -16.19 14.96 0.26
C CYS A 68 -17.28 15.98 -0.03
N ILE A 69 -18.52 15.66 0.34
CA ILE A 69 -19.63 16.60 0.33
C ILE A 69 -20.04 16.89 1.77
N LYS A 70 -19.92 18.14 2.18
CA LYS A 70 -20.36 18.63 3.50
C LYS A 70 -21.67 19.36 3.36
N ASN A 71 -22.73 18.80 3.93
CA ASN A 71 -24.06 19.38 3.92
C ASN A 71 -24.28 20.27 5.14
N ASN A 72 -24.04 21.57 5.00
CA ASN A 72 -24.32 22.54 6.06
C ASN A 72 -25.77 23.07 6.01
N THR A 73 -26.62 22.55 5.12
CA THR A 73 -28.02 22.96 5.00
C THR A 73 -28.90 22.28 6.07
N ALA A 74 -30.16 22.69 6.15
CA ALA A 74 -31.16 22.04 7.00
C ALA A 74 -31.89 20.88 6.30
N LYS A 75 -31.65 20.68 5.00
CA LYS A 75 -32.34 19.68 4.16
C LYS A 75 -31.41 18.54 3.81
N THR A 76 -31.97 17.38 3.50
CA THR A 76 -31.19 16.27 2.93
C THR A 76 -30.77 16.64 1.51
N LEU A 77 -29.50 16.39 1.17
CA LEU A 77 -28.99 16.51 -0.19
C LEU A 77 -28.89 15.14 -0.86
N LEU A 78 -29.33 15.06 -2.10
CA LEU A 78 -29.08 13.96 -3.02
C LEU A 78 -28.05 14.43 -4.04
N VAL A 79 -26.91 13.77 -4.05
CA VAL A 79 -25.78 14.07 -4.94
C VAL A 79 -25.73 13.00 -6.01
N SER A 80 -25.83 13.41 -7.27
CA SER A 80 -25.63 12.54 -8.44
C SER A 80 -24.38 12.95 -9.19
N LEU A 81 -23.48 12.00 -9.45
CA LEU A 81 -22.28 12.20 -10.25
C LEU A 81 -22.36 11.38 -11.54
N TYR A 82 -22.11 12.04 -12.65
CA TYR A 82 -22.02 11.43 -13.97
C TYR A 82 -20.63 11.65 -14.53
N LYS A 83 -19.87 10.59 -14.74
CA LYS A 83 -18.52 10.69 -15.32
C LYS A 83 -18.62 11.08 -16.79
N ARG A 84 -17.87 12.08 -17.23
CA ARG A 84 -17.80 12.45 -18.64
C ARG A 84 -17.02 11.41 -19.42
N ASN A 85 -17.56 10.99 -20.56
CA ASN A 85 -16.93 10.09 -21.50
C ASN A 85 -17.02 10.69 -22.92
N GLY A 86 -15.93 11.29 -23.40
CA GLY A 86 -15.92 12.07 -24.63
C GLY A 86 -16.87 13.26 -24.58
N ASN A 87 -17.85 13.29 -25.49
CA ASN A 87 -18.85 14.34 -25.59
C ASN A 87 -20.12 14.06 -24.75
N GLY A 88 -20.21 12.89 -24.11
CA GLY A 88 -21.37 12.49 -23.32
C GLY A 88 -21.00 12.21 -21.86
N TYR A 89 -21.98 11.69 -21.13
CA TYR A 89 -21.80 11.19 -19.78
C TYR A 89 -22.09 9.69 -19.72
N ASP A 90 -21.37 9.00 -18.84
CA ASP A 90 -21.57 7.59 -18.57
C ASP A 90 -22.97 7.32 -18.00
N ALA A 91 -23.55 6.17 -18.34
CA ALA A 91 -24.84 5.72 -17.82
C ALA A 91 -24.74 5.31 -16.34
N GLY A 92 -23.53 4.94 -15.88
CA GLY A 92 -23.25 4.66 -14.48
C GLY A 92 -23.30 5.91 -13.62
N VAL A 93 -24.46 6.21 -13.05
CA VAL A 93 -24.63 7.30 -12.08
C VAL A 93 -24.19 6.86 -10.69
N LEU A 94 -23.35 7.67 -10.04
CA LEU A 94 -23.04 7.49 -8.62
C LEU A 94 -23.96 8.39 -7.80
N LEU A 95 -24.68 7.80 -6.85
CA LEU A 95 -25.66 8.47 -6.02
C LEU A 95 -25.21 8.45 -4.56
N MET A 96 -25.36 9.57 -3.88
CA MET A 96 -25.08 9.68 -2.45
C MET A 96 -26.10 10.59 -1.77
N ARG A 97 -26.64 10.12 -0.65
CA ARG A 97 -27.56 10.89 0.20
C ARG A 97 -26.77 11.46 1.37
N VAL A 98 -26.76 12.77 1.52
CA VAL A 98 -26.06 13.48 2.60
C VAL A 98 -27.09 14.12 3.53
N LEU A 99 -27.16 13.60 4.75
CA LEU A 99 -28.09 14.10 5.76
C LEU A 99 -27.77 15.56 6.17
N PRO A 100 -28.75 16.30 6.72
CA PRO A 100 -28.53 17.65 7.22
C PRO A 100 -27.40 17.69 8.25
N LYS A 101 -26.56 18.73 8.18
CA LYS A 101 -25.41 18.94 9.09
C LYS A 101 -24.42 17.78 9.15
N ASN A 102 -24.37 16.95 8.11
CA ASN A 102 -23.48 15.82 8.01
C ASN A 102 -22.55 15.93 6.79
N GLN A 103 -21.54 15.06 6.74
CA GLN A 103 -20.62 14.94 5.61
C GLN A 103 -20.53 13.50 5.13
N GLU A 104 -20.40 13.32 3.83
CA GLU A 104 -20.25 12.00 3.20
C GLU A 104 -19.19 12.06 2.09
N TYR A 105 -18.67 10.89 1.71
CA TYR A 105 -17.53 10.78 0.82
C TYR A 105 -17.81 9.80 -0.32
N PHE A 106 -17.41 10.19 -1.52
CA PHE A 106 -17.12 9.26 -2.59
C PHE A 106 -15.63 8.91 -2.57
N TYR A 107 -15.33 7.62 -2.41
CA TYR A 107 -13.96 7.12 -2.38
C TYR A 107 -13.55 6.52 -3.73
N GLU A 108 -12.26 6.60 -4.02
CA GLU A 108 -11.61 5.95 -5.17
C GLU A 108 -12.22 6.32 -6.53
N LEU A 109 -12.76 7.53 -6.66
CA LEU A 109 -13.27 8.03 -7.95
C LEU A 109 -12.14 8.13 -8.95
N LYS A 110 -12.37 7.68 -10.19
CA LYS A 110 -11.40 7.90 -11.27
C LYS A 110 -11.26 9.39 -11.56
N SER A 111 -10.03 9.88 -11.71
CA SER A 111 -9.81 11.27 -12.10
C SER A 111 -10.47 11.56 -13.46
N GLY A 112 -10.91 12.81 -13.65
CA GLY A 112 -11.65 13.22 -14.83
C GLY A 112 -12.68 14.30 -14.54
N ILE A 113 -13.54 14.57 -15.53
CA ILE A 113 -14.62 15.54 -15.43
C ILE A 113 -15.91 14.81 -15.07
N TYR A 114 -16.63 15.33 -14.09
CA TYR A 114 -17.93 14.82 -13.66
C TYR A 114 -18.96 15.93 -13.74
N LYS A 115 -20.17 15.62 -14.20
CA LYS A 115 -21.34 16.45 -13.95
C LYS A 115 -21.88 16.09 -12.58
N MET A 116 -21.95 17.08 -11.70
CA MET A 116 -22.51 16.95 -10.36
C MET A 116 -23.87 17.65 -10.30
N LYS A 117 -24.89 16.89 -9.90
CA LYS A 117 -26.24 17.39 -9.68
C LYS A 117 -26.58 17.25 -8.19
N LEU A 118 -26.96 18.36 -7.58
CA LEU A 118 -27.39 18.46 -6.19
C LEU A 118 -28.89 18.69 -6.17
N GLU A 119 -29.62 17.80 -5.51
CA GLU A 119 -31.07 17.87 -5.35
C GLU A 119 -31.43 17.90 -3.87
N THR A 120 -32.48 18.62 -3.50
CA THR A 120 -33.05 18.59 -2.15
C THR A 120 -34.35 17.79 -2.17
N GLU A 121 -34.56 16.99 -1.13
CA GLU A 121 -35.82 16.27 -0.91
C GLU A 121 -36.77 17.18 -0.09
N GLU A 122 -37.83 17.68 -0.73
CA GLU A 122 -38.94 18.36 -0.06
C GLU A 122 -40.24 17.60 -0.33
N ALA A 123 -40.78 16.96 0.71
CA ALA A 123 -42.15 16.43 0.74
C ALA A 123 -42.59 15.65 -0.52
N GLU A 124 -41.68 14.83 -1.08
CA GLU A 124 -41.80 13.97 -2.27
C GLU A 124 -41.38 14.56 -3.63
N ILE A 125 -41.10 15.87 -3.72
CA ILE A 125 -40.58 16.49 -4.95
C ILE A 125 -39.07 16.68 -4.82
N LYS A 126 -38.31 16.10 -5.77
CA LYS A 126 -36.88 16.37 -5.91
C LYS A 126 -36.70 17.71 -6.61
N LYS A 127 -36.22 18.71 -5.89
CA LYS A 127 -35.89 20.01 -6.46
C LYS A 127 -34.40 20.06 -6.77
N VAL A 128 -34.05 20.38 -8.01
CA VAL A 128 -32.65 20.62 -8.40
C VAL A 128 -32.20 21.91 -7.74
N PHE A 129 -31.20 21.81 -6.87
CA PHE A 129 -30.62 22.94 -6.16
C PHE A 129 -29.45 23.54 -6.94
N ARG A 130 -28.57 22.70 -7.48
CA ARG A 130 -27.40 23.14 -8.27
C ARG A 130 -26.96 22.02 -9.20
N GLU A 131 -26.50 22.40 -10.39
CA GLU A 131 -25.92 21.47 -11.35
C GLU A 131 -24.72 22.13 -12.04
N GLY A 132 -23.64 21.35 -12.25
CA GLY A 132 -22.44 21.85 -12.91
C GLY A 132 -21.36 20.80 -13.08
N GLU A 133 -20.33 21.13 -13.86
CA GLU A 133 -19.16 20.26 -14.03
C GLU A 133 -18.10 20.53 -12.96
N ILE A 134 -17.46 19.45 -12.51
CA ILE A 134 -16.30 19.46 -11.62
C ILE A 134 -15.19 18.62 -12.25
N LYS A 135 -13.94 19.05 -12.08
CA LYS A 135 -12.76 18.26 -12.45
C LYS A 135 -12.14 17.69 -11.18
N LEU A 136 -11.92 16.39 -11.16
CA LEU A 136 -11.20 15.68 -10.10
C LEU A 136 -9.82 15.30 -10.63
N ASN A 137 -8.76 15.74 -9.96
CA ASN A 137 -7.39 15.37 -10.31
C ASN A 137 -6.95 14.13 -9.50
N ALA A 138 -6.00 13.36 -10.03
CA ALA A 138 -5.47 12.21 -9.31
C ALA A 138 -4.83 12.63 -7.97
N CYS A 139 -4.98 11.80 -6.94
CA CYS A 139 -4.48 12.05 -5.58
C CYS A 139 -5.08 13.28 -4.90
N GLU A 140 -6.14 13.88 -5.46
CA GLU A 140 -6.83 15.01 -4.85
C GLU A 140 -7.94 14.53 -3.92
N ASN A 141 -8.05 15.19 -2.76
CA ASN A 141 -9.16 15.05 -1.83
C ASN A 141 -10.00 16.33 -1.88
N LEU A 142 -10.95 16.39 -2.81
CA LEU A 142 -11.77 17.57 -3.01
C LEU A 142 -12.86 17.64 -1.93
N VAL A 143 -13.01 18.82 -1.30
CA VAL A 143 -14.07 19.07 -0.31
C VAL A 143 -15.02 20.14 -0.82
N LYS A 144 -16.31 19.82 -0.89
CA LYS A 144 -17.38 20.73 -1.30
C LYS A 144 -18.32 21.01 -0.14
N ASP A 145 -18.24 22.24 0.37
CA ASP A 145 -19.18 22.76 1.36
C ASP A 145 -20.44 23.30 0.69
N ILE A 146 -21.60 22.74 1.05
CA ILE A 146 -22.91 23.21 0.59
C ILE A 146 -23.60 23.95 1.72
N ARG A 147 -23.90 25.23 1.50
CA ARG A 147 -24.58 26.13 2.46
C ARG A 147 -25.86 26.66 1.82
N ASN A 148 -26.81 27.08 2.66
CA ASN A 148 -27.96 27.85 2.18
C ASN A 148 -27.42 29.20 1.67
N GLU A 149 -27.74 29.54 0.41
CA GLU A 149 -27.59 30.92 -0.09
C GLU A 149 -28.71 31.81 0.47
#